data_AF-A0A3N5H4G0-F1
#
_entry.id   AF-A0A3N5H4G0-F1
#
_cell.length_a   1.000
_cell.length_b   1.000
_cell.length_c   1.000
_cell.angle_alpha   90.00
_cell.angle_beta   90.00
_cell.angle_gamma   90.00
#
_symmetry.space_group_name_H-M   'P 1'
#
loop_
_entity.id
_entity.type
_entity.pdbx_description
1 polymer ?
#
loop_
_entity_poly.entity_id
_entity_poly.type
_entity_poly.pdbx_seq_one_letter_code
_entity_poly.pdbx_strand_id
1 'polypeptide(L)'
;MEAERLAQLGLTVQEGAAGPEVVLPLHRSVVNPLTRRPVPAVTLALAEELLIPVDPPELVGLPPLAMDAVTEAPELEARLLADFDEHVARLEGMASQLEALGLQPCVDPGSLEVRAETQVGGLRVLLGADKQGKIRIREVHRAGAMLRSEVGAPFALSQFADAPALQAHLLALVVEAAAPGSGIGYGELAERFGPVARVPPTSALELVSDFTVRGERYRFVAARVRGRTFRGLLAGPDGKKWAEHFQLEDFPGVADVAARALGVSPGEISWLEGDEP
;
A
#
# COMPACT_ATOMS: atom_id res chain seq x y z
N MET A 1 -11.83 -27.21 7.47
CA MET A 1 -12.48 -26.28 8.43
C MET A 1 -12.86 -24.96 7.79
N GLU A 2 -11.93 -24.16 7.26
CA GLU A 2 -12.23 -22.82 6.69
C GLU A 2 -13.21 -22.87 5.50
N ALA A 3 -12.96 -23.73 4.50
CA ALA A 3 -13.87 -23.92 3.36
C ALA A 3 -15.24 -24.51 3.75
N GLU A 4 -15.29 -25.38 4.77
CA GLU A 4 -16.55 -25.93 5.28
C GLU A 4 -17.37 -24.87 6.00
N ARG A 5 -16.71 -23.95 6.72
CA ARG A 5 -17.35 -22.83 7.41
C ARG A 5 -17.93 -21.84 6.41
N LEU A 6 -17.19 -21.50 5.36
CA LEU A 6 -17.68 -20.63 4.27
C LEU A 6 -18.86 -21.27 3.54
N ALA A 7 -18.80 -22.58 3.28
CA ALA A 7 -19.92 -23.31 2.70
C ALA A 7 -21.16 -23.35 3.63
N GLN A 8 -20.98 -23.47 4.95
CA GLN A 8 -22.07 -23.37 5.94
C GLN A 8 -22.74 -21.99 5.93
N LEU A 9 -21.96 -20.93 5.69
CA LEU A 9 -22.47 -19.57 5.50
C LEU A 9 -23.07 -19.37 4.10
N GLY A 10 -23.07 -20.39 3.22
CA GLY A 10 -23.57 -20.26 1.85
C GLY A 10 -22.68 -19.41 0.94
N LEU A 11 -21.43 -19.16 1.35
CA LEU A 11 -20.45 -18.38 0.59
C LEU A 11 -19.60 -19.29 -0.29
N THR A 12 -19.41 -18.89 -1.54
CA THR A 12 -18.54 -19.60 -2.48
C THR A 12 -17.21 -18.88 -2.56
N VAL A 13 -16.12 -19.61 -2.34
CA VAL A 13 -14.75 -19.11 -2.51
C VAL A 13 -14.39 -19.11 -3.98
N GLN A 14 -13.81 -18.00 -4.42
CA GLN A 14 -13.25 -17.82 -5.74
C GLN A 14 -11.82 -17.31 -5.63
N GLU A 15 -10.99 -17.56 -6.65
CA GLU A 15 -9.63 -17.04 -6.69
C GLU A 15 -9.66 -15.62 -7.26
N GLY A 16 -9.29 -14.65 -6.43
CA GLY A 16 -9.16 -13.24 -6.79
C GLY A 16 -7.74 -12.85 -7.17
N ALA A 17 -7.53 -11.58 -7.51
CA ALA A 17 -6.21 -11.08 -7.94
C ALA A 17 -5.16 -11.08 -6.82
N ALA A 18 -5.60 -11.00 -5.56
CA ALA A 18 -4.75 -10.96 -4.37
C ALA A 18 -4.79 -12.25 -3.53
N GLY A 19 -5.53 -13.27 -4.00
CA GLY A 19 -5.75 -14.53 -3.28
C GLY A 19 -7.24 -14.89 -3.16
N PRO A 20 -7.61 -15.76 -2.21
CA PRO A 20 -8.99 -16.23 -2.08
C PRO A 20 -9.95 -15.12 -1.64
N GLU A 21 -11.09 -15.05 -2.32
CA GLU A 21 -12.15 -14.06 -2.10
C GLU A 21 -13.52 -14.74 -2.04
N VAL A 22 -14.48 -14.09 -1.38
CA VAL A 22 -15.90 -14.49 -1.38
C VAL A 22 -16.77 -13.29 -1.73
N VAL A 23 -17.85 -13.54 -2.46
CA VAL A 23 -18.87 -12.51 -2.74
C VAL A 23 -20.06 -12.74 -1.84
N LEU A 24 -20.41 -11.73 -1.05
CA LEU A 24 -21.61 -11.70 -0.23
C LEU A 24 -22.66 -10.80 -0.90
N PRO A 25 -23.74 -11.38 -1.47
CA PRO A 25 -24.89 -10.60 -1.93
C PRO A 25 -25.56 -9.89 -0.76
N LEU A 26 -25.89 -8.61 -0.93
CA LEU A 26 -26.58 -7.81 0.08
C LEU A 26 -28.08 -7.79 -0.23
N HIS A 27 -28.88 -8.38 0.65
CA HIS A 27 -30.34 -8.43 0.54
C HIS A 27 -31.00 -7.16 1.11
N ARG A 28 -30.35 -6.52 2.07
CA ARG A 28 -30.67 -5.22 2.63
C ARG A 28 -29.83 -4.18 1.90
N SER A 29 -30.51 -3.16 1.37
CA SER A 29 -29.86 -2.13 0.58
C SER A 29 -28.91 -1.28 1.42
N VAL A 30 -27.61 -1.55 1.32
CA VAL A 30 -26.59 -0.54 1.59
C VAL A 30 -26.69 0.51 0.48
N VAL A 31 -26.83 1.78 0.87
CA VAL A 31 -26.96 2.89 -0.08
C VAL A 31 -25.89 3.92 0.21
N ASN A 32 -25.07 4.23 -0.80
CA ASN A 32 -24.12 5.31 -0.70
C ASN A 32 -24.88 6.64 -0.49
N PRO A 33 -24.67 7.34 0.64
CA PRO A 33 -25.48 8.51 0.99
C PRO A 33 -25.25 9.71 0.07
N LEU A 34 -24.10 9.77 -0.60
CA LEU A 34 -23.70 10.86 -1.48
C LEU A 34 -24.16 10.63 -2.92
N THR A 35 -24.00 9.41 -3.44
CA THR A 35 -24.36 9.08 -4.82
C THR A 35 -25.77 8.51 -4.97
N ARG A 36 -26.42 8.13 -3.85
CA ARG A 36 -27.71 7.43 -3.79
C ARG A 36 -27.73 6.09 -4.54
N ARG A 37 -26.56 5.53 -4.84
CA ARG A 37 -26.43 4.25 -5.53
C ARG A 37 -26.52 3.10 -4.52
N PRO A 38 -27.32 2.06 -4.80
CA PRO A 38 -27.33 0.86 -3.98
C PRO A 38 -26.06 0.03 -4.23
N VAL A 39 -25.58 -0.62 -3.18
CA VAL A 39 -24.50 -1.60 -3.23
C VAL A 39 -25.14 -2.99 -3.21
N PRO A 40 -25.10 -3.75 -4.32
CA PRO A 40 -25.82 -5.02 -4.42
C PRO A 40 -25.05 -6.21 -3.80
N ALA A 41 -23.74 -6.10 -3.68
CA ALA A 41 -22.87 -7.15 -3.15
C ALA A 41 -21.57 -6.52 -2.63
N VAL A 42 -20.88 -7.26 -1.76
CA VAL A 42 -19.52 -6.95 -1.29
C VAL A 42 -18.61 -8.12 -1.60
N THR A 43 -17.39 -7.82 -2.05
CA THR A 43 -16.30 -8.79 -2.16
C THR A 43 -15.45 -8.71 -0.91
N LEU A 44 -15.23 -9.85 -0.28
CA LEU A 44 -14.45 -10.01 0.94
C LEU A 44 -13.23 -10.87 0.64
N ALA A 45 -12.03 -10.36 0.89
CA ALA A 45 -10.82 -11.16 0.88
C ALA A 45 -10.77 -12.03 2.14
N LEU A 46 -10.33 -13.28 1.96
CA LEU A 46 -10.18 -14.23 3.05
C LEU A 46 -8.75 -14.15 3.57
N ALA A 47 -8.60 -13.85 4.86
CA ALA A 47 -7.32 -13.78 5.54
C ALA A 47 -7.42 -14.50 6.89
N GLU A 48 -6.92 -15.74 6.95
CA GLU A 48 -7.03 -16.62 8.11
C GLU A 48 -8.51 -16.83 8.51
N GLU A 49 -8.94 -16.32 9.66
CA GLU A 49 -10.34 -16.43 10.13
C GLU A 49 -11.14 -15.14 9.95
N LEU A 50 -10.63 -14.21 9.12
CA LEU A 50 -11.22 -12.90 8.88
C LEU A 50 -11.66 -12.73 7.43
N LEU A 51 -12.82 -12.07 7.27
CA LEU A 51 -13.34 -11.61 6.00
C LEU A 51 -13.14 -10.09 5.91
N ILE A 52 -12.34 -9.64 4.96
CA ILE A 52 -11.93 -8.23 4.81
C ILE A 52 -12.61 -7.62 3.59
N PRO A 53 -13.40 -6.54 3.73
CA PRO A 53 -13.99 -5.85 2.59
C PRO A 53 -12.94 -5.27 1.64
N VAL A 54 -12.96 -5.73 0.37
CA VAL A 54 -12.02 -5.30 -0.69
C VAL A 54 -12.72 -4.67 -1.90
N ASP A 55 -14.03 -4.85 -2.05
CA ASP A 55 -14.85 -4.16 -3.06
C ASP A 55 -16.33 -4.14 -2.62
N PRO A 56 -17.13 -3.09 -2.89
CA PRO A 56 -16.77 -1.84 -3.57
C PRO A 56 -16.03 -0.84 -2.67
N PRO A 57 -15.41 0.22 -3.24
CA PRO A 57 -14.63 1.22 -2.51
C PRO A 57 -15.36 1.88 -1.33
N GLU A 58 -16.69 1.99 -1.38
CA GLU A 58 -17.50 2.50 -0.26
C GLU A 58 -17.43 1.63 1.00
N LEU A 59 -17.05 0.34 0.87
CA LEU A 59 -16.95 -0.62 1.96
C LEU A 59 -15.50 -0.97 2.32
N VAL A 60 -14.55 -0.71 1.43
CA VAL A 60 -13.12 -0.99 1.66
C VAL A 60 -12.58 -0.27 2.90
N GLY A 61 -12.03 -1.02 3.84
CA GLY A 61 -11.45 -0.46 5.08
C GLY A 61 -12.41 -0.39 6.27
N LEU A 62 -13.66 -0.87 6.11
CA LEU A 62 -14.49 -1.24 7.26
C LEU A 62 -13.80 -2.34 8.08
N PRO A 63 -14.17 -2.50 9.37
CA PRO A 63 -13.61 -3.54 10.22
C PRO A 63 -13.72 -4.94 9.59
N PRO A 64 -12.67 -5.78 9.69
CA PRO A 64 -12.76 -7.18 9.29
C PRO A 64 -13.85 -7.92 10.07
N LEU A 65 -14.54 -8.83 9.40
CA LEU A 65 -15.60 -9.65 9.97
C LEU A 65 -15.03 -11.00 10.38
N ALA A 66 -15.14 -11.35 11.66
CA ALA A 66 -14.64 -12.62 12.17
C ALA A 66 -15.60 -13.78 11.82
N MET A 67 -15.07 -14.86 11.24
CA MET A 67 -15.88 -15.99 10.77
C MET A 67 -16.46 -16.85 11.90
N ASP A 68 -15.82 -16.82 13.08
CA ASP A 68 -16.23 -17.53 14.28
C ASP A 68 -17.40 -16.82 14.99
N ALA A 69 -17.47 -15.51 14.87
CA ALA A 69 -18.49 -14.65 15.48
C ALA A 69 -19.86 -14.72 14.80
N VAL A 70 -19.97 -15.40 13.65
CA VAL A 70 -21.18 -15.44 12.83
C VAL A 70 -21.54 -16.89 12.51
N THR A 71 -22.82 -17.23 12.69
CA THR A 71 -23.32 -18.59 12.39
C THR A 71 -24.06 -18.69 11.07
N GLU A 72 -24.60 -17.58 10.55
CA GLU A 72 -25.40 -17.54 9.32
C GLU A 72 -25.05 -16.30 8.47
N ALA A 73 -25.16 -16.38 7.13
CA ALA A 73 -24.90 -15.24 6.23
C ALA A 73 -25.67 -13.95 6.56
N PRO A 74 -26.96 -13.98 6.96
CA PRO A 74 -27.69 -12.76 7.33
C PRO A 74 -27.08 -12.01 8.53
N GLU A 75 -26.38 -12.70 9.44
CA GLU A 75 -25.64 -12.06 10.54
C GLU A 75 -24.42 -11.31 10.02
N LEU A 76 -23.70 -11.90 9.06
CA LEU A 76 -22.54 -11.28 8.41
C LEU A 76 -22.96 -9.98 7.71
N GLU A 77 -24.05 -10.06 6.95
CA GLU A 77 -24.67 -8.91 6.32
C GLU A 77 -25.11 -7.86 7.34
N ALA A 78 -25.82 -8.24 8.40
CA ALA A 78 -26.28 -7.30 9.43
C ALA A 78 -25.10 -6.60 10.13
N ARG A 79 -23.99 -7.31 10.37
CA ARG A 79 -22.79 -6.73 10.96
C ARG A 79 -22.12 -5.72 10.04
N LEU A 80 -21.96 -6.08 8.77
CA LEU A 80 -21.43 -5.17 7.75
C LEU A 80 -22.27 -3.90 7.64
N LEU A 81 -23.60 -4.03 7.64
CA LEU A 81 -24.52 -2.88 7.61
C LEU A 81 -24.35 -2.00 8.86
N ALA A 82 -24.25 -2.60 10.04
CA ALA A 82 -24.05 -1.84 11.27
C ALA A 82 -22.73 -1.06 11.24
N ASP A 83 -21.64 -1.69 10.80
CA ASP A 83 -20.33 -1.04 10.69
C ASP A 83 -20.32 0.07 9.61
N PHE A 84 -21.08 -0.12 8.51
CA PHE A 84 -21.28 0.89 7.48
C PHE A 84 -22.08 2.09 8.00
N ASP A 85 -23.21 1.85 8.68
CA ASP A 85 -24.05 2.90 9.25
C ASP A 85 -23.28 3.71 10.31
N GLU A 86 -22.47 3.03 11.13
CA GLU A 86 -21.59 3.67 12.09
C GLU A 86 -20.53 4.55 11.39
N HIS A 87 -19.95 4.06 10.29
CA HIS A 87 -19.02 4.87 9.47
C HIS A 87 -19.70 6.11 8.89
N VAL A 88 -20.90 5.95 8.30
CA VAL A 88 -21.67 7.08 7.76
C VAL A 88 -21.96 8.12 8.84
N ALA A 89 -22.35 7.69 10.04
CA ALA A 89 -22.56 8.58 11.18
C ALA A 89 -21.27 9.30 11.62
N ARG A 90 -20.10 8.64 11.51
CA ARG A 90 -18.80 9.25 11.81
C ARG A 90 -18.35 10.30 10.79
N LEU A 91 -18.78 10.22 9.52
CA LEU A 91 -18.35 11.16 8.48
C LEU A 91 -18.60 12.61 8.87
N GLU A 92 -19.79 12.90 9.39
CA GLU A 92 -20.17 14.25 9.83
C GLU A 92 -19.30 14.70 11.02
N GLY A 93 -19.10 13.83 12.01
CA GLY A 93 -18.26 14.13 13.16
C GLY A 93 -16.80 14.42 12.79
N MET A 94 -16.23 13.66 11.86
CA MET A 94 -14.87 13.88 11.36
C MET A 94 -14.76 15.18 10.58
N ALA A 95 -15.75 15.49 9.72
CA ALA A 95 -15.79 16.76 9.00
C ALA A 95 -15.83 17.93 9.99
N SER A 96 -16.71 17.89 10.99
CA SER A 96 -16.79 18.93 12.02
C SER A 96 -15.50 19.09 12.83
N GLN A 97 -14.79 18.00 13.14
CA GLN A 97 -13.49 18.06 13.81
C GLN A 97 -12.43 18.75 12.96
N LEU A 98 -12.38 18.46 11.66
CA LEU A 98 -11.44 19.10 10.73
C LEU A 98 -11.77 20.60 10.55
N GLU A 99 -13.06 20.95 10.45
CA GLU A 99 -13.52 22.35 10.41
C GLU A 99 -13.14 23.12 11.67
N ALA A 100 -13.29 22.51 12.85
CA ALA A 100 -12.88 23.10 14.12
C ALA A 100 -11.36 23.37 14.18
N LEU A 101 -10.56 22.58 13.45
CA LEU A 101 -9.12 22.77 13.27
C LEU A 101 -8.77 23.70 12.10
N GLY A 102 -9.77 24.40 11.53
CA GLY A 102 -9.59 25.40 10.48
C GLY A 102 -9.33 24.81 9.08
N LEU A 103 -9.64 23.52 8.88
CA LEU A 103 -9.49 22.84 7.60
C LEU A 103 -10.82 22.83 6.84
N GLN A 104 -10.75 22.64 5.52
CA GLN A 104 -11.93 22.43 4.67
C GLN A 104 -12.03 20.95 4.30
N PRO A 105 -12.85 20.16 5.04
CA PRO A 105 -13.05 18.76 4.70
C PRO A 105 -13.91 18.62 3.45
N CYS A 106 -13.64 17.57 2.67
CA CYS A 106 -14.50 17.07 1.63
C CYS A 106 -14.63 15.55 1.76
N VAL A 107 -15.79 14.99 1.42
CA VAL A 107 -15.98 13.54 1.41
C VAL A 107 -15.89 13.06 -0.03
N ASP A 108 -15.02 12.08 -0.28
CA ASP A 108 -14.93 11.43 -1.58
C ASP A 108 -16.20 10.60 -1.82
N PRO A 109 -17.00 10.88 -2.86
CA PRO A 109 -18.27 10.18 -3.08
C PRO A 109 -18.10 8.72 -3.50
N GLY A 110 -16.92 8.31 -3.98
CA GLY A 110 -16.64 6.93 -4.37
C GLY A 110 -16.13 6.08 -3.22
N SER A 111 -15.23 6.59 -2.39
CA SER A 111 -14.64 5.84 -1.27
C SER A 111 -15.29 6.11 0.08
N LEU A 112 -16.14 7.13 0.19
CA LEU A 112 -16.69 7.64 1.45
C LEU A 112 -15.61 7.91 2.50
N GLU A 113 -14.49 8.48 2.07
CA GLU A 113 -13.42 8.90 2.96
C GLU A 113 -13.43 10.42 3.10
N VAL A 114 -13.22 10.91 4.32
CA VAL A 114 -13.03 12.35 4.55
C VAL A 114 -11.60 12.72 4.18
N ARG A 115 -11.46 13.76 3.37
CA ARG A 115 -10.18 14.34 2.98
C ARG A 115 -10.15 15.80 3.37
N ALA A 116 -8.97 16.31 3.69
CA ALA A 116 -8.76 17.73 3.89
C ALA A 116 -7.36 18.11 3.42
N GLU A 117 -7.22 19.31 2.87
CA GLU A 117 -5.92 19.85 2.47
C GLU A 117 -5.45 20.91 3.45
N THR A 118 -4.15 20.96 3.71
CA THR A 118 -3.53 22.00 4.53
C THR A 118 -2.13 22.35 4.05
N GLN A 119 -1.64 23.53 4.46
CA GLN A 119 -0.31 24.03 4.13
C GLN A 119 0.57 24.00 5.38
N VAL A 120 1.71 23.33 5.30
CA VAL A 120 2.63 23.16 6.42
C VAL A 120 4.06 23.35 5.95
N GLY A 121 4.77 24.37 6.45
CA GLY A 121 6.16 24.62 6.09
C GLY A 121 6.43 24.81 4.59
N GLY A 122 5.47 25.38 3.85
CA GLY A 122 5.54 25.53 2.38
C GLY A 122 5.24 24.25 1.60
N LEU A 123 4.74 23.20 2.26
CA LEU A 123 4.27 21.96 1.66
C LEU A 123 2.76 21.91 1.70
N ARG A 124 2.17 21.42 0.61
CA ARG A 124 0.75 21.09 0.54
C ARG A 124 0.58 19.65 0.99
N VAL A 125 -0.21 19.43 2.04
CA VAL A 125 -0.43 18.12 2.66
C VAL A 125 -1.89 17.74 2.49
N LEU A 126 -2.13 16.58 1.90
CA LEU A 126 -3.45 15.97 1.80
C LEU A 126 -3.62 14.97 2.95
N LEU A 127 -4.61 15.21 3.78
CA LEU A 127 -5.04 14.32 4.85
C LEU A 127 -6.17 13.43 4.36
N GLY A 128 -6.19 12.19 4.81
CA GLY A 128 -7.30 11.26 4.61
C GLY A 128 -7.66 10.54 5.90
N ALA A 129 -8.96 10.45 6.17
CA ALA A 129 -9.51 9.62 7.23
C ALA A 129 -9.83 8.24 6.68
N ASP A 130 -9.36 7.19 7.36
CA ASP A 130 -9.89 5.85 7.12
C ASP A 130 -11.30 5.69 7.71
N LYS A 131 -11.96 4.57 7.39
CA LYS A 131 -13.33 4.29 7.86
C LYS A 131 -13.41 3.96 9.37
N GLN A 132 -12.26 3.86 10.03
CA GLN A 132 -12.12 3.67 11.47
C GLN A 132 -11.88 5.00 12.21
N GLY A 133 -11.86 6.12 11.49
CA GLY A 133 -11.72 7.45 12.06
C GLY A 133 -10.27 7.86 12.35
N LYS A 134 -9.28 7.12 11.85
CA LYS A 134 -7.87 7.51 11.97
C LYS A 134 -7.49 8.38 10.77
N ILE A 135 -6.81 9.49 11.06
CA ILE A 135 -6.27 10.38 10.04
C ILE A 135 -4.85 9.98 9.72
N ARG A 136 -4.48 10.06 8.45
CA ARG A 136 -3.11 9.91 7.97
C ARG A 136 -2.80 10.93 6.90
N ILE A 137 -1.50 11.17 6.65
CA ILE A 137 -1.06 11.95 5.51
C ILE A 137 -1.09 11.05 4.28
N ARG A 138 -2.00 11.35 3.35
CA ARG A 138 -2.15 10.63 2.08
C ARG A 138 -1.08 11.05 1.08
N GLU A 139 -0.88 12.36 0.95
CA GLU A 139 0.04 12.91 -0.04
C GLU A 139 0.72 14.18 0.49
N VAL A 140 1.97 14.37 0.08
CA VAL A 140 2.74 15.59 0.34
C VAL A 140 3.22 16.13 -1.00
N HIS A 141 2.95 17.41 -1.26
CA HIS A 141 3.29 18.09 -2.50
C HIS A 141 4.15 19.32 -2.22
N ARG A 142 5.08 19.60 -3.13
CA ARG A 142 5.89 20.84 -3.15
C ARG A 142 5.87 21.42 -4.55
N ALA A 143 5.49 22.70 -4.66
CA ALA A 143 5.39 23.40 -5.95
C ALA A 143 4.61 22.61 -7.03
N GLY A 144 3.55 21.90 -6.63
CA GLY A 144 2.70 21.11 -7.52
C GLY A 144 3.20 19.69 -7.84
N ALA A 145 4.42 19.32 -7.45
CA ALA A 145 4.92 17.96 -7.59
C ALA A 145 4.66 17.14 -6.32
N MET A 146 4.16 15.91 -6.49
CA MET A 146 4.03 14.95 -5.39
C MET A 146 5.43 14.51 -4.93
N LEU A 147 5.74 14.78 -3.67
CA LEU A 147 6.98 14.36 -3.05
C LEU A 147 6.87 12.95 -2.46
N ARG A 148 5.75 12.68 -1.78
CA ARG A 148 5.55 11.44 -1.01
C ARG A 148 4.07 11.10 -0.92
N SER A 149 3.78 9.80 -0.81
CA SER A 149 2.47 9.25 -0.50
C SER A 149 2.54 8.46 0.81
N GLU A 150 1.43 8.38 1.54
CA GLU A 150 1.25 7.56 2.76
C GLU A 150 2.36 7.80 3.80
N VAL A 151 2.36 9.01 4.38
CA VAL A 151 3.41 9.47 5.29
C VAL A 151 2.99 9.33 6.76
N GLY A 152 3.87 8.71 7.56
CA GLY A 152 3.71 8.59 9.01
C GLY A 152 2.66 7.55 9.43
N ALA A 153 2.55 7.35 10.74
CA ALA A 153 1.51 6.50 11.32
C ALA A 153 0.16 7.25 11.39
N PRO A 154 -0.97 6.54 11.31
CA PRO A 154 -2.28 7.14 11.54
C PRO A 154 -2.40 7.71 12.97
N PHE A 155 -3.15 8.79 13.12
CA PHE A 155 -3.37 9.51 14.38
C PHE A 155 -4.84 9.96 14.54
N ALA A 156 -5.23 10.32 15.76
CA ALA A 156 -6.59 10.79 16.06
C ALA A 156 -6.63 12.33 16.14
N LEU A 157 -7.66 12.97 15.59
CA LEU A 157 -7.79 14.44 15.64
C LEU A 157 -8.02 14.97 17.06
N SER A 158 -8.65 14.17 17.92
CA SER A 158 -8.94 14.54 19.32
C SER A 158 -7.70 14.78 20.16
N GLN A 159 -6.51 14.40 19.69
CA GLN A 159 -5.25 14.66 20.39
C GLN A 159 -4.75 16.09 20.22
N PHE A 160 -5.33 16.88 19.32
CA PHE A 160 -4.92 18.26 19.06
C PHE A 160 -5.91 19.24 19.65
N ALA A 161 -5.39 20.21 20.41
CA ALA A 161 -6.20 21.26 21.00
C ALA A 161 -6.61 22.35 19.99
N ASP A 162 -5.77 22.59 18.98
CA ASP A 162 -5.93 23.66 18.00
C ASP A 162 -5.21 23.38 16.67
N ALA A 163 -5.43 24.26 15.69
CA ALA A 163 -4.82 24.16 14.36
C ALA A 163 -3.27 24.23 14.39
N PRO A 164 -2.62 25.12 15.17
CA PRO A 164 -1.17 25.13 15.31
C PRO A 164 -0.58 23.81 15.82
N ALA A 165 -1.21 23.16 16.80
CA ALA A 165 -0.76 21.86 17.30
C ALA A 165 -0.82 20.78 16.22
N LEU A 166 -1.89 20.75 15.42
CA LEU A 166 -1.99 19.86 14.27
C LEU A 166 -0.89 20.17 13.24
N GLN A 167 -0.69 21.44 12.87
CA GLN A 167 0.34 21.83 11.89
C GLN A 167 1.75 21.45 12.34
N ALA A 168 2.09 21.65 13.62
CA ALA A 168 3.37 21.26 14.17
C ALA A 168 3.60 19.75 14.10
N HIS A 169 2.56 18.96 14.41
CA HIS A 169 2.61 17.50 14.29
C HIS A 169 2.77 17.03 12.84
N LEU A 170 2.00 17.59 11.91
CA LEU A 170 2.13 17.28 10.49
C LEU A 170 3.53 17.61 9.96
N LEU A 171 4.09 18.76 10.36
CA LEU A 171 5.45 19.14 9.98
C LEU A 171 6.45 18.11 10.51
N ALA A 172 6.31 17.69 11.77
CA ALA A 172 7.17 16.69 12.38
C ALA A 172 7.11 15.36 11.62
N LEU A 173 5.91 14.86 11.27
CA LEU A 173 5.76 13.63 10.49
C LEU A 173 6.41 13.72 9.11
N VAL A 174 6.23 14.86 8.43
CA VAL A 174 6.83 15.08 7.10
C VAL A 174 8.34 15.22 7.19
N VAL A 175 8.87 15.88 8.22
CA VAL A 175 10.31 16.00 8.47
C VAL A 175 10.93 14.68 8.87
N GLU A 176 10.26 13.89 9.72
CA GLU A 176 10.71 12.54 10.11
C GLU A 176 10.74 11.61 8.89
N ALA A 177 9.73 11.70 8.03
CA ALA A 177 9.76 11.00 6.76
C ALA A 177 10.89 11.53 5.86
N ALA A 178 11.10 12.84 5.81
CA ALA A 178 12.21 13.44 5.07
C ALA A 178 13.59 13.10 5.63
N ALA A 179 13.69 12.74 6.92
CA ALA A 179 14.92 12.32 7.53
C ALA A 179 15.41 11.01 6.87
N PRO A 180 16.72 10.83 6.69
CA PRO A 180 17.29 9.61 6.12
C PRO A 180 16.99 8.41 7.05
N GLY A 181 15.82 7.79 6.84
CA GLY A 181 15.26 6.77 7.72
C GLY A 181 13.92 6.17 7.28
N SER A 182 13.09 6.86 6.50
CA SER A 182 11.81 6.30 6.05
C SER A 182 11.95 5.47 4.76
N GLY A 183 11.33 4.29 4.72
CA GLY A 183 11.51 3.26 3.69
C GLY A 183 11.36 3.70 2.23
N ILE A 184 12.01 2.94 1.35
CA ILE A 184 11.91 3.03 -0.11
C ILE A 184 10.54 2.45 -0.51
N GLY A 185 9.76 3.20 -1.29
CA GLY A 185 8.50 2.70 -1.85
C GLY A 185 8.75 1.67 -2.95
N TYR A 186 7.90 0.63 -3.06
CA TYR A 186 8.04 -0.41 -4.10
C TYR A 186 8.00 0.16 -5.53
N GLY A 187 7.31 1.28 -5.76
CA GLY A 187 7.33 1.99 -7.04
C GLY A 187 8.69 2.59 -7.40
N GLU A 188 9.43 3.14 -6.43
CA GLU A 188 10.80 3.65 -6.62
C GLU A 188 11.77 2.50 -6.98
N LEU A 189 11.55 1.30 -6.44
CA LEU A 189 12.32 0.11 -6.79
C LEU A 189 11.99 -0.39 -8.20
N ALA A 190 10.72 -0.45 -8.58
CA ALA A 190 10.32 -0.91 -9.91
C ALA A 190 10.86 0.02 -11.03
N GLU A 191 10.83 1.34 -10.82
CA GLU A 191 11.38 2.32 -11.76
C GLU A 191 12.90 2.19 -11.95
N ARG A 192 13.64 1.82 -10.89
CA ARG A 192 15.11 1.74 -10.91
C ARG A 192 15.66 0.39 -11.37
N PHE A 193 14.91 -0.69 -11.13
CA PHE A 193 15.36 -2.05 -11.42
C PHE A 193 14.67 -2.67 -12.65
N GLY A 194 13.69 -1.97 -13.24
CA GLY A 194 13.02 -2.38 -14.47
C GLY A 194 11.86 -3.38 -14.24
N PRO A 195 11.06 -3.65 -15.29
CA PRO A 195 9.78 -4.37 -15.19
C PRO A 195 9.90 -5.86 -14.82
N VAL A 196 11.12 -6.40 -14.73
CA VAL A 196 11.39 -7.84 -14.56
C VAL A 196 11.92 -8.20 -13.17
N ALA A 197 12.05 -7.23 -12.27
CA ALA A 197 12.58 -7.44 -10.93
C ALA A 197 11.62 -8.31 -10.08
N ARG A 198 12.16 -9.37 -9.44
CA ARG A 198 11.40 -10.26 -8.54
C ARG A 198 11.97 -10.21 -7.11
N VAL A 199 11.08 -10.33 -6.12
CA VAL A 199 11.42 -10.41 -4.69
C VAL A 199 11.20 -11.85 -4.21
N PRO A 200 12.16 -12.51 -3.53
CA PRO A 200 11.99 -13.86 -3.01
C PRO A 200 10.97 -13.96 -1.85
N PRO A 201 10.35 -15.14 -1.62
CA PRO A 201 9.24 -15.30 -0.67
C PRO A 201 9.59 -15.11 0.81
N THR A 202 10.87 -15.17 1.19
CA THR A 202 11.30 -15.17 2.60
C THR A 202 12.66 -14.50 2.84
N SER A 203 12.79 -13.18 2.61
CA SER A 203 13.87 -12.38 3.22
C SER A 203 13.66 -10.87 3.05
N ALA A 204 14.35 -10.09 3.89
CA ALA A 204 14.43 -8.64 3.84
C ALA A 204 14.98 -8.14 2.49
N LEU A 205 14.08 -7.73 1.59
CA LEU A 205 14.32 -7.12 0.28
C LEU A 205 15.61 -7.61 -0.41
N GLU A 206 15.54 -8.78 -1.04
CA GLU A 206 16.55 -9.25 -1.99
C GLU A 206 16.04 -9.03 -3.43
N LEU A 207 16.88 -8.40 -4.25
CA LEU A 207 16.59 -8.10 -5.65
C LEU A 207 17.46 -8.99 -6.53
N VAL A 208 16.85 -9.65 -7.51
CA VAL A 208 17.55 -10.53 -8.46
C VAL A 208 17.30 -10.06 -9.88
N SER A 209 18.36 -10.02 -10.69
CA SER A 209 18.26 -9.76 -12.13
C SER A 209 19.17 -10.73 -12.88
N ASP A 210 18.57 -11.48 -13.82
CA ASP A 210 19.29 -12.39 -14.71
C ASP A 210 19.41 -11.77 -16.10
N PHE A 211 20.59 -11.89 -16.69
CA PHE A 211 20.87 -11.36 -18.02
C PHE A 211 21.95 -12.18 -18.71
N THR A 212 22.12 -11.94 -20.01
CA THR A 212 23.15 -12.55 -20.83
C THR A 212 24.07 -11.49 -21.41
N VAL A 213 25.35 -11.83 -21.51
CA VAL A 213 26.38 -11.04 -22.20
C VAL A 213 27.18 -12.00 -23.06
N ARG A 214 27.19 -11.77 -24.38
CA ARG A 214 27.91 -12.62 -25.36
C ARG A 214 27.54 -14.12 -25.26
N GLY A 215 26.27 -14.40 -24.95
CA GLY A 215 25.73 -15.76 -24.83
C GLY A 215 25.93 -16.43 -23.46
N GLU A 216 26.68 -15.80 -22.54
CA GLU A 216 26.89 -16.31 -21.19
C GLU A 216 25.91 -15.69 -20.20
N ARG A 217 25.38 -16.51 -19.27
CA ARG A 217 24.40 -16.06 -18.28
C ARG A 217 25.08 -15.51 -17.03
N TYR A 218 24.58 -14.37 -16.58
CA TYR A 218 25.02 -13.70 -15.37
C TYR A 218 23.82 -13.41 -14.48
N ARG A 219 24.09 -13.39 -13.17
CA ARG A 219 23.10 -13.08 -12.14
C ARG A 219 23.63 -11.97 -11.26
N PHE A 220 22.84 -10.91 -11.15
CA PHE A 220 23.01 -9.89 -10.13
C PHE A 220 22.04 -10.15 -8.98
N VAL A 221 22.55 -10.09 -7.75
CA VAL A 221 21.77 -10.16 -6.52
C VAL A 221 22.13 -8.97 -5.65
N ALA A 222 21.15 -8.28 -5.08
CA ALA A 222 21.37 -7.27 -4.05
C ALA A 222 20.48 -7.54 -2.85
N ALA A 223 21.10 -7.70 -1.68
CA ALA A 223 20.41 -7.87 -0.41
C ALA A 223 20.50 -6.58 0.42
N ARG A 224 19.39 -6.15 1.01
CA ARG A 224 19.39 -4.99 1.90
C ARG A 224 20.11 -5.33 3.21
N VAL A 225 21.15 -4.56 3.55
CA VAL A 225 21.90 -4.76 4.80
C VAL A 225 21.34 -3.90 5.93
N ARG A 226 21.15 -2.59 5.69
CA ARG A 226 20.56 -1.63 6.63
C ARG A 226 20.23 -0.32 5.92
N GLY A 227 19.14 0.36 6.26
CA GLY A 227 18.83 1.68 5.70
C GLY A 227 18.69 1.63 4.17
N ARG A 228 19.46 2.44 3.45
CA ARG A 228 19.56 2.45 1.98
C ARG A 228 20.83 1.76 1.46
N THR A 229 21.51 1.01 2.33
CA THR A 229 22.72 0.26 2.00
C THR A 229 22.39 -1.17 1.60
N PHE A 230 22.91 -1.57 0.46
CA PHE A 230 22.77 -2.91 -0.11
C PHE A 230 24.13 -3.58 -0.19
N ARG A 231 24.12 -4.90 -0.13
CA ARG A 231 25.26 -5.75 -0.51
C ARG A 231 24.91 -6.40 -1.84
N GLY A 232 25.64 -6.00 -2.87
CA GLY A 232 25.50 -6.55 -4.21
C GLY A 232 26.48 -7.67 -4.50
N LEU A 233 26.08 -8.56 -5.40
CA LEU A 233 26.88 -9.66 -5.94
C LEU A 233 26.53 -9.83 -7.41
N LEU A 234 27.54 -9.78 -8.27
CA LEU A 234 27.46 -10.22 -9.66
C LEU A 234 28.21 -11.55 -9.79
N ALA A 235 27.51 -12.59 -10.24
CA ALA A 235 28.06 -13.91 -10.52
C ALA A 235 27.87 -14.25 -12.00
N GLY A 236 28.88 -14.90 -12.57
CA GLY A 236 28.85 -15.47 -13.92
C GLY A 236 29.29 -16.94 -13.92
N PRO A 237 29.55 -17.53 -15.10
CA PRO A 237 29.89 -18.95 -15.26
C PRO A 237 31.12 -19.36 -14.45
N ASP A 238 32.16 -18.52 -14.43
CA ASP A 238 33.40 -18.77 -13.67
C ASP A 238 33.35 -18.22 -12.24
N GLY A 239 32.14 -18.02 -11.70
CA GLY A 239 31.92 -17.54 -10.33
C GLY A 239 31.78 -16.03 -10.20
N LYS A 240 32.15 -15.51 -9.02
CA LYS A 240 31.92 -14.12 -8.62
C LYS A 240 32.76 -13.14 -9.46
N LYS A 241 32.09 -12.18 -10.11
CA LYS A 241 32.71 -11.13 -10.93
C LYS A 241 32.78 -9.77 -10.20
N TRP A 242 31.82 -9.48 -9.32
CA TRP A 242 31.82 -8.27 -8.50
C TRP A 242 31.04 -8.52 -7.20
N ALA A 243 31.45 -7.90 -6.09
CA ALA A 243 30.65 -7.91 -4.86
C ALA A 243 31.07 -6.77 -3.94
N GLU A 244 30.19 -5.81 -3.72
CA GLU A 244 30.46 -4.64 -2.87
C GLU A 244 29.21 -4.20 -2.12
N HIS A 245 29.43 -3.32 -1.14
CA HIS A 245 28.33 -2.58 -0.53
C HIS A 245 28.15 -1.25 -1.26
N PHE A 246 26.91 -0.84 -1.45
CA PHE A 246 26.59 0.43 -2.10
C PHE A 246 25.39 1.09 -1.43
N GLN A 247 25.33 2.42 -1.50
CA GLN A 247 24.12 3.17 -1.20
C GLN A 247 23.25 3.23 -2.46
N LEU A 248 21.93 3.13 -2.30
CA LEU A 248 21.01 3.10 -3.43
C LEU A 248 21.10 4.38 -4.29
N GLU A 249 21.37 5.55 -3.70
CA GLU A 249 21.51 6.83 -4.40
C GLU A 249 22.72 6.87 -5.33
N ASP A 250 23.78 6.18 -4.94
CA ASP A 250 25.04 6.10 -5.68
C ASP A 250 25.07 4.89 -6.63
N PHE A 251 24.01 4.07 -6.65
CA PHE A 251 23.96 2.88 -7.46
C PHE A 251 23.71 3.25 -8.94
N PRO A 252 24.68 2.98 -9.84
CA PRO A 252 24.55 3.40 -11.23
C PRO A 252 23.56 2.53 -12.03
N GLY A 253 23.03 1.46 -11.42
CA GLY A 253 22.17 0.48 -12.08
C GLY A 253 22.92 -0.80 -12.44
N VAL A 254 22.17 -1.90 -12.58
CA VAL A 254 22.74 -3.24 -12.83
C VAL A 254 23.48 -3.29 -14.16
N ALA A 255 22.96 -2.63 -15.21
CA ALA A 255 23.60 -2.57 -16.52
C ALA A 255 25.00 -1.95 -16.46
N ASP A 256 25.16 -0.85 -15.73
CA ASP A 256 26.44 -0.14 -15.61
C ASP A 256 27.44 -0.91 -14.74
N VAL A 257 26.98 -1.54 -13.65
CA VAL A 257 27.84 -2.41 -12.83
C VAL A 257 28.32 -3.61 -13.65
N ALA A 258 27.42 -4.26 -14.40
CA ALA A 258 27.76 -5.39 -15.25
C ALA A 258 28.72 -4.99 -16.39
N ALA A 259 28.45 -3.87 -17.07
CA ALA A 259 29.31 -3.32 -18.11
C ALA A 259 30.73 -3.07 -17.61
N ARG A 260 30.88 -2.42 -16.45
CA ARG A 260 32.19 -2.17 -15.83
C ARG A 260 32.88 -3.45 -15.37
N ALA A 261 32.16 -4.34 -14.70
CA ALA A 261 32.73 -5.58 -14.16
C ALA A 261 33.12 -6.60 -15.24
N LEU A 262 32.43 -6.58 -16.39
CA LEU A 262 32.67 -7.51 -17.50
C LEU A 262 33.47 -6.88 -18.64
N GLY A 263 33.74 -5.58 -18.60
CA GLY A 263 34.47 -4.85 -19.65
C GLY A 263 33.71 -4.78 -20.98
N VAL A 264 32.39 -4.61 -20.93
CA VAL A 264 31.49 -4.56 -22.09
C VAL A 264 30.69 -3.25 -22.10
N SER A 265 30.04 -2.93 -23.22
CA SER A 265 29.11 -1.81 -23.28
C SER A 265 27.73 -2.20 -22.70
N PRO A 266 26.97 -1.27 -22.09
CA PRO A 266 25.63 -1.57 -21.56
C PRO A 266 24.65 -2.13 -22.61
N GLY A 267 24.82 -1.79 -23.90
CA GLY A 267 24.01 -2.31 -25.00
C GLY A 267 24.28 -3.76 -25.38
N GLU A 268 25.36 -4.37 -24.88
CA GLU A 268 25.65 -5.80 -25.05
C GLU A 268 24.92 -6.69 -24.01
N ILE A 269 24.19 -6.08 -23.07
CA ILE A 269 23.45 -6.78 -22.02
C ILE A 269 22.04 -7.08 -22.52
N SER A 270 21.69 -8.37 -22.59
CA SER A 270 20.35 -8.83 -22.94
C SER A 270 19.66 -9.44 -21.72
N TRP A 271 18.60 -8.80 -21.25
CA TRP A 271 17.84 -9.24 -20.07
C TRP A 271 17.05 -10.51 -20.38
N LEU A 272 17.05 -11.46 -19.44
CA LEU A 272 16.24 -12.67 -19.56
C LEU A 272 14.87 -12.38 -18.94
N GLU A 273 13.81 -12.47 -19.75
CA GLU A 273 12.44 -12.52 -19.26
C GLU A 273 12.27 -13.84 -18.49
N GLY A 274 11.78 -13.77 -17.25
CA GLY A 274 11.77 -14.94 -16.37
C GLY A 274 10.82 -16.02 -16.86
N ASP A 275 11.32 -17.26 -16.97
CA ASP A 275 10.49 -18.47 -17.13
C ASP A 275 9.34 -18.45 -16.10
N GLU A 276 8.11 -18.67 -16.58
CA GLU A 276 6.94 -18.96 -15.76
C GLU A 276 7.17 -20.26 -14.99
N PRO A 277 6.97 -20.29 -13.66
CA PRO A 277 6.68 -21.54 -12.97
C PRO A 277 5.27 -22.05 -13.30
#